data_AF-A0A9R0S2W7-F1
#
_entry.id   AF-A0A9R0S2W7-F1
#
_cell.length_a   1.000
_cell.length_b   1.000
_cell.length_c   1.000
_cell.angle_alpha   90.00
_cell.angle_beta   90.00
_cell.angle_gamma   90.00
#
_symmetry.space_group_name_H-M   'P 1'
#
loop_
_entity.id
_entity.type
_entity.pdbx_description
1 polymer ?
#
loop_
_entity_poly.entity_id
_entity_poly.type
_entity_poly.pdbx_seq_one_letter_code
_entity_poly.pdbx_strand_id
1 'polypeptide(L)'
;MAAEREPNPSVLDAVASLQTYSTALSAFTSAWRSFYSDATTIDSTLASRLEGFSQLELLCSGMDGPGLRAYLAEHRDELRDPARSLDAALLVAPDPGLLVLAAAAGFCRSPPTNGKADGESKVSCRLLIDLLDRIRALGVKPSPEAREEARAVAADWKRSKRIEEQSLFKNETIAFLLLVGVFGLVEDVGGAAQVLDLVVSISSRERAVEIFLGLGLDLDKHLPGRR
;
A
#
# COMPACT_ATOMS: atom_id res chain seq x y z
N MET A 1 56.22 9.67 -67.97
CA MET A 1 56.02 10.51 -66.78
C MET A 1 54.57 10.37 -66.35
N ALA A 2 54.30 9.50 -65.37
CA ALA A 2 52.98 9.34 -64.80
C ALA A 2 52.80 10.41 -63.72
N ALA A 3 51.83 11.31 -63.90
CA ALA A 3 51.47 12.28 -62.89
C ALA A 3 50.71 11.55 -61.78
N GLU A 4 51.34 11.39 -60.62
CA GLU A 4 50.66 10.94 -59.40
C GLU A 4 49.52 11.93 -59.09
N ARG A 5 48.31 11.40 -59.08
CA ARG A 5 47.09 12.17 -58.83
C ARG A 5 47.00 12.35 -57.32
N GLU A 6 47.34 13.54 -56.82
CA GLU A 6 47.25 13.83 -55.39
C GLU A 6 45.80 13.61 -54.89
N PRO A 7 45.62 12.94 -53.73
CA PRO A 7 44.31 12.63 -53.18
C PRO A 7 43.57 13.92 -52.78
N ASN A 8 42.27 13.97 -53.10
CA ASN A 8 41.43 15.14 -52.83
C ASN A 8 41.29 15.35 -51.30
N PRO A 9 41.64 16.52 -50.76
CA PRO A 9 41.64 16.77 -49.31
C PRO A 9 40.28 16.49 -48.64
N SER A 10 39.17 16.72 -49.32
CA SER A 10 37.83 16.42 -48.79
C SER A 10 37.57 14.94 -48.54
N VAL A 11 38.21 14.05 -49.31
CA VAL A 11 38.10 12.60 -49.13
C VAL A 11 38.92 12.16 -47.93
N LEU A 12 40.10 12.75 -47.71
CA LEU A 12 40.94 12.48 -46.55
C LEU A 12 40.24 12.90 -45.24
N ASP A 13 39.59 14.06 -45.23
CA ASP A 13 38.83 14.56 -44.08
C ASP A 13 37.61 13.66 -43.76
N ALA A 14 36.92 13.18 -44.80
CA ALA A 14 35.80 12.25 -44.64
C ALA A 14 36.27 10.90 -44.06
N VAL A 15 37.42 10.39 -44.51
CA VAL A 15 38.03 9.16 -43.98
C VAL A 15 38.44 9.34 -42.51
N ALA A 16 39.07 10.46 -42.16
CA ALA A 16 39.42 10.77 -40.77
C ALA A 16 38.19 10.87 -39.87
N SER A 17 37.11 11.47 -40.38
CA SER A 17 35.82 11.55 -39.67
C SER A 17 35.22 10.16 -39.44
N LEU A 18 35.21 9.30 -40.46
CA LEU A 18 34.73 7.91 -40.33
C LEU A 18 35.54 7.10 -39.32
N GLN A 19 36.88 7.26 -39.31
CA GLN A 19 37.74 6.62 -38.31
C GLN A 19 37.43 7.10 -36.89
N THR A 20 37.17 8.40 -36.73
CA THR A 20 36.78 8.98 -35.44
C THR A 20 35.46 8.38 -34.96
N TYR A 21 34.44 8.30 -35.82
CA TYR A 21 33.17 7.67 -35.48
C TYR A 21 33.30 6.18 -35.17
N SER A 22 34.09 5.44 -35.94
CA SER A 22 34.36 4.02 -35.69
C SER A 22 34.98 3.81 -34.32
N THR A 23 35.96 4.64 -33.95
CA THR A 23 36.63 4.59 -32.65
C THR A 23 35.64 4.89 -31.53
N ALA A 24 34.85 5.97 -31.66
CA ALA A 24 33.83 6.35 -30.68
C ALA A 24 32.76 5.25 -30.50
N LEU A 25 32.28 4.66 -31.60
CA LEU A 25 31.30 3.58 -31.57
C LEU A 25 31.86 2.33 -30.88
N SER A 26 33.12 1.99 -31.14
CA SER A 26 33.79 0.86 -30.49
C SER A 26 33.93 1.07 -28.97
N ALA A 27 34.30 2.28 -28.55
CA ALA A 27 34.41 2.64 -27.13
C ALA A 27 33.05 2.59 -26.43
N PHE A 28 32.00 3.15 -27.06
CA PHE A 28 30.63 3.06 -26.54
C PHE A 28 30.17 1.61 -26.42
N THR A 29 30.37 0.78 -27.44
CA THR A 29 29.92 -0.61 -27.42
C THR A 29 30.66 -1.41 -26.35
N SER A 30 31.95 -1.12 -26.13
CA SER A 30 32.72 -1.71 -25.02
C SER A 30 32.13 -1.31 -23.65
N ALA A 31 31.89 -0.01 -23.44
CA ALA A 31 31.29 0.50 -22.21
C ALA A 31 29.89 -0.09 -21.97
N TRP A 32 29.06 -0.19 -23.01
CA TRP A 32 27.73 -0.78 -22.92
C TRP A 32 27.78 -2.26 -22.51
N ARG A 33 28.71 -3.04 -23.07
CA ARG A 33 28.90 -4.44 -22.67
C ARG A 33 29.33 -4.57 -21.21
N SER A 34 30.23 -3.70 -20.75
CA SER A 34 30.63 -3.67 -19.33
C SER A 34 29.42 -3.40 -18.44
N PHE A 35 28.66 -2.35 -18.74
CA PHE A 35 27.45 -2.01 -18.00
C PHE A 35 26.44 -3.16 -17.97
N TYR A 36 26.19 -3.81 -19.12
CA TYR A 36 25.28 -4.95 -19.19
C TYR A 36 25.77 -6.15 -18.39
N SER A 37 27.09 -6.40 -18.38
CA SER A 37 27.71 -7.42 -17.54
C SER A 37 27.53 -7.12 -16.05
N ASP A 38 27.69 -5.86 -15.64
CA ASP A 38 27.49 -5.44 -14.26
C ASP A 38 26.01 -5.58 -13.86
N ALA A 39 25.09 -5.16 -14.73
CA ALA A 39 23.65 -5.28 -14.51
C ALA A 39 23.22 -6.75 -14.32
N THR A 40 23.72 -7.66 -15.16
CA THR A 40 23.41 -9.11 -15.04
C THR A 40 24.05 -9.74 -13.79
N THR A 41 25.21 -9.26 -13.38
CA THR A 41 25.84 -9.68 -12.12
C THR A 41 25.02 -9.24 -10.90
N ILE A 42 24.52 -8.00 -10.92
CA ILE A 42 23.64 -7.48 -9.87
C ILE A 42 22.34 -8.29 -9.81
N ASP A 43 21.71 -8.53 -10.96
CA ASP A 43 20.45 -9.26 -11.06
C ASP A 43 20.57 -10.70 -10.51
N SER A 44 21.60 -11.45 -10.95
CA SER A 44 21.86 -12.80 -10.44
C SER A 44 22.22 -12.82 -8.94
N THR A 45 22.97 -11.83 -8.46
CA THR A 45 23.28 -11.70 -7.03
C THR A 45 22.01 -11.44 -6.22
N LEU A 46 21.16 -10.52 -6.66
CA LEU A 46 19.87 -10.24 -6.01
C LEU A 46 18.98 -11.49 -6.03
N ALA A 47 18.86 -12.19 -7.16
CA ALA A 47 18.08 -13.42 -7.27
C ALA A 47 18.55 -14.47 -6.24
N SER A 48 19.86 -14.67 -6.07
CA SER A 48 20.41 -15.60 -5.06
C SER A 48 20.14 -15.15 -3.62
N ARG A 49 20.12 -13.83 -3.36
CA ARG A 49 19.89 -13.28 -2.02
C ARG A 49 18.42 -13.32 -1.62
N LEU A 50 17.53 -13.23 -2.60
CA LEU A 50 16.08 -13.27 -2.43
C LEU A 50 15.52 -14.69 -2.54
N GLU A 51 16.37 -15.69 -2.79
CA GLU A 51 15.96 -17.09 -2.86
C GLU A 51 15.29 -17.52 -1.54
N GLY A 52 14.05 -18.01 -1.64
CA GLY A 52 13.25 -18.45 -0.49
C GLY A 52 12.34 -17.38 0.12
N PHE A 53 12.47 -16.10 -0.27
CA PHE A 53 11.51 -15.06 0.11
C PHE A 53 10.34 -15.03 -0.86
N SER A 54 9.12 -15.02 -0.32
CA SER A 54 7.93 -14.76 -1.11
C SER A 54 7.87 -13.28 -1.53
N GLN A 55 7.23 -13.01 -2.67
CA GLN A 55 6.99 -11.63 -3.12
C GLN A 55 6.28 -10.81 -2.03
N LEU A 56 5.35 -11.42 -1.30
CA LEU A 56 4.61 -10.80 -0.22
C LEU A 56 5.51 -10.38 0.96
N GLU A 57 6.43 -11.25 1.38
CA GLU A 57 7.43 -10.91 2.40
C GLU A 57 8.35 -9.76 1.97
N LEU A 58 8.75 -9.72 0.68
CA LEU A 58 9.56 -8.64 0.15
C LEU A 58 8.81 -7.31 0.13
N LEU A 59 7.53 -7.31 -0.27
CA LEU A 59 6.68 -6.12 -0.25
C LEU A 59 6.47 -5.61 1.18
N CYS A 60 6.18 -6.52 2.13
CA CYS A 60 5.97 -6.15 3.52
C CYS A 60 7.26 -5.66 4.20
N SER A 61 8.38 -6.38 4.04
CA SER A 61 9.68 -6.00 4.61
C SER A 61 10.20 -4.67 4.05
N GLY A 62 9.96 -4.42 2.77
CA GLY A 62 10.31 -3.17 2.08
C GLY A 62 9.35 -2.01 2.35
N MET A 63 8.28 -2.20 3.15
CA MET A 63 7.24 -1.20 3.41
C MET A 63 6.54 -0.69 2.13
N ASP A 64 6.40 -1.53 1.11
CA ASP A 64 5.79 -1.17 -0.17
C ASP A 64 4.26 -1.32 -0.15
N GLY A 65 3.58 -0.29 0.37
CA GLY A 65 2.12 -0.22 0.39
C GLY A 65 1.47 -0.33 -0.99
N PRO A 66 1.85 0.49 -1.99
CA PRO A 66 1.31 0.41 -3.35
C PRO A 66 1.51 -0.97 -4.00
N GLY A 67 2.69 -1.57 -3.83
CA GLY A 67 2.98 -2.91 -4.31
C GLY A 67 2.16 -3.98 -3.62
N LEU A 68 2.01 -3.91 -2.28
CA LEU A 68 1.12 -4.79 -1.52
C LEU A 68 -0.33 -4.71 -2.01
N ARG A 69 -0.83 -3.50 -2.26
CA ARG A 69 -2.18 -3.29 -2.82
C ARG A 69 -2.32 -3.94 -4.20
N ALA A 70 -1.35 -3.74 -5.09
CA ALA A 70 -1.38 -4.31 -6.44
C ALA A 70 -1.35 -5.84 -6.38
N TYR A 71 -0.47 -6.40 -5.55
CA TYR A 71 -0.35 -7.83 -5.33
C TYR A 71 -1.66 -8.46 -4.83
N LEU A 72 -2.28 -7.88 -3.79
CA LEU A 72 -3.54 -8.37 -3.23
C LEU A 72 -4.74 -8.17 -4.18
N ALA A 73 -4.67 -7.20 -5.11
CA ALA A 73 -5.69 -7.02 -6.13
C ALA A 73 -5.70 -8.16 -7.15
N GLU A 74 -4.51 -8.70 -7.47
CA GLU A 74 -4.31 -9.85 -8.36
C GLU A 74 -4.51 -11.20 -7.63
N HIS A 75 -4.11 -11.27 -6.36
CA HIS A 75 -4.13 -12.47 -5.52
C HIS A 75 -5.21 -12.39 -4.44
N ARG A 76 -6.47 -12.15 -4.85
CA ARG A 76 -7.58 -11.96 -3.90
C ARG A 76 -7.84 -13.15 -2.99
N ASP A 77 -7.40 -14.33 -3.40
CA ASP A 77 -7.54 -15.55 -2.60
C ASP A 77 -6.68 -15.48 -1.32
N GLU A 78 -5.58 -14.74 -1.29
CA GLU A 78 -4.77 -14.56 -0.08
C GLU A 78 -5.53 -13.85 1.05
N LEU A 79 -6.44 -12.93 0.68
CA LEU A 79 -7.33 -12.28 1.64
C LEU A 79 -8.38 -13.25 2.20
N ARG A 80 -8.64 -14.36 1.51
CA ARG A 80 -9.61 -15.40 1.91
C ARG A 80 -8.92 -16.64 2.47
N ASP A 81 -7.63 -16.78 2.22
CA ASP A 81 -6.86 -17.95 2.60
C ASP A 81 -6.67 -17.96 4.12
N PRO A 82 -7.07 -19.06 4.81
CA PRO A 82 -6.71 -19.28 6.20
C PRO A 82 -5.21 -19.57 6.37
N ALA A 83 -4.48 -19.88 5.29
CA ALA A 83 -3.03 -19.97 5.34
C ALA A 83 -2.47 -18.60 5.71
N ARG A 84 -1.79 -18.56 6.85
CA ARG A 84 -1.25 -17.38 7.51
C ARG A 84 -0.07 -16.75 6.76
N SER A 85 0.04 -16.90 5.43
CA SER A 85 1.14 -16.35 4.63
C SER A 85 1.12 -14.82 4.65
N LEU A 86 -0.05 -14.22 4.39
CA LEU A 86 -0.24 -12.78 4.52
C LEU A 86 -0.03 -12.30 5.95
N ASP A 87 -0.53 -13.05 6.92
CA ASP A 87 -0.34 -12.74 8.33
C ASP A 87 1.14 -12.75 8.73
N ALA A 88 1.89 -13.77 8.30
CA ALA A 88 3.32 -13.90 8.55
C ALA A 88 4.10 -12.78 7.85
N ALA A 89 3.79 -12.49 6.59
CA ALA A 89 4.44 -11.42 5.84
C ALA A 89 4.19 -10.05 6.46
N LEU A 90 2.96 -9.76 6.92
CA LEU A 90 2.64 -8.52 7.64
C LEU A 90 3.49 -8.35 8.90
N LEU A 91 3.82 -9.44 9.61
CA LEU A 91 4.68 -9.40 10.80
C LEU A 91 6.17 -9.19 10.47
N VAL A 92 6.59 -9.41 9.22
CA VAL A 92 7.95 -9.07 8.75
C VAL A 92 8.09 -7.56 8.52
N ALA A 93 6.99 -6.85 8.30
CA ALA A 93 7.02 -5.40 8.09
C ALA A 93 7.57 -4.67 9.32
N PRO A 94 8.52 -3.72 9.15
CA PRO A 94 9.02 -2.89 10.25
C PRO A 94 7.90 -2.14 11.00
N ASP A 95 6.88 -1.69 10.26
CA ASP A 95 5.69 -1.07 10.83
C ASP A 95 4.43 -1.54 10.07
N PRO A 96 3.77 -2.60 10.55
CA PRO A 96 2.59 -3.13 9.87
C PRO A 96 1.42 -2.15 9.84
N GLY A 97 1.32 -1.25 10.82
CA GLY A 97 0.27 -0.24 10.88
C GLY A 97 0.42 0.80 9.77
N LEU A 98 1.62 1.36 9.61
CA LEU A 98 1.92 2.29 8.51
C LEU A 98 1.79 1.61 7.14
N LEU A 99 2.22 0.36 7.02
CA LEU A 99 2.11 -0.39 5.77
C LEU A 99 0.64 -0.53 5.32
N VAL A 100 -0.26 -0.89 6.25
CA VAL A 100 -1.69 -1.02 5.94
C VAL A 100 -2.29 0.32 5.52
N LEU A 101 -1.94 1.43 6.20
CA LEU A 101 -2.38 2.77 5.81
C LEU A 101 -1.84 3.17 4.43
N ALA A 102 -0.58 2.85 4.13
CA ALA A 102 0.05 3.12 2.84
C ALA A 102 -0.59 2.32 1.71
N ALA A 103 -0.89 1.03 1.93
CA ALA A 103 -1.60 0.18 0.96
C ALA A 103 -3.01 0.70 0.66
N ALA A 104 -3.66 1.32 1.64
CA ALA A 104 -4.99 1.92 1.48
C ALA A 104 -4.98 3.43 1.19
N ALA A 105 -3.82 4.05 0.93
CA ALA A 105 -3.68 5.50 0.86
C ALA A 105 -4.61 6.16 -0.17
N GLY A 106 -4.84 5.49 -1.31
CA GLY A 106 -5.77 5.96 -2.35
C GLY A 106 -7.22 6.08 -1.86
N PHE A 107 -7.65 5.26 -0.90
CA PHE A 107 -8.96 5.36 -0.28
C PHE A 107 -8.97 6.32 0.92
N CYS A 108 -7.93 6.28 1.76
CA CYS A 108 -7.82 7.12 2.94
C CYS A 108 -7.75 8.61 2.60
N ARG A 109 -7.10 8.97 1.49
CA ARG A 109 -6.85 10.36 1.06
C ARG A 109 -7.80 10.86 -0.03
N SER A 110 -8.67 10.00 -0.56
CA SER A 110 -9.63 10.40 -1.60
C SER A 110 -10.83 11.14 -0.99
N PRO A 111 -11.29 12.24 -1.62
CA PRO A 111 -12.48 12.93 -1.18
C PRO A 111 -13.72 12.03 -1.26
N PRO A 112 -14.74 12.27 -0.41
CA PRO A 112 -15.97 11.49 -0.43
C PRO A 112 -16.61 11.56 -1.82
N THR A 113 -16.89 10.40 -2.40
CA THR A 113 -17.54 10.34 -3.70
C THR A 113 -19.01 10.69 -3.50
N ASN A 114 -19.51 11.74 -4.17
CA ASN A 114 -20.91 12.20 -4.12
C ASN A 114 -21.88 11.20 -4.79
N GLY A 115 -21.99 9.98 -4.26
CA GLY A 115 -22.92 8.93 -4.73
C GLY A 115 -22.44 8.12 -5.95
N LYS A 116 -21.37 8.53 -6.64
CA LYS A 116 -20.67 7.71 -7.65
C LYS A 116 -19.37 7.17 -7.06
N ALA A 117 -19.49 6.28 -6.09
CA ALA A 117 -18.34 5.53 -5.62
C ALA A 117 -17.84 4.67 -6.79
N ASP A 118 -16.71 5.08 -7.36
CA ASP A 118 -16.01 4.33 -8.40
C ASP A 118 -15.74 2.90 -7.90
N GLY A 119 -15.71 1.93 -8.83
CA GLY A 119 -15.42 0.54 -8.52
C GLY A 119 -14.12 0.39 -7.73
N GLU A 120 -13.12 1.22 -8.05
CA GLU A 120 -11.82 1.25 -7.39
C GLU A 120 -11.91 1.71 -5.92
N SER A 121 -12.77 2.69 -5.60
CA SER A 121 -12.97 3.17 -4.23
C SER A 121 -13.57 2.07 -3.34
N LYS A 122 -14.54 1.31 -3.86
CA LYS A 122 -15.16 0.20 -3.12
C LYS A 122 -14.18 -0.95 -2.88
N VAL A 123 -13.32 -1.27 -3.86
CA VAL A 123 -12.29 -2.30 -3.73
C VAL A 123 -11.26 -1.89 -2.69
N SER A 124 -10.80 -0.64 -2.75
CA SER A 124 -9.82 -0.10 -1.80
C SER A 124 -10.37 0.01 -0.37
N CYS A 125 -11.66 0.33 -0.22
CA CYS A 125 -12.34 0.30 1.09
C CYS A 125 -12.34 -1.09 1.71
N ARG A 126 -12.68 -2.12 0.91
CA ARG A 126 -12.70 -3.52 1.39
C ARG A 126 -11.30 -4.00 1.76
N LEU A 127 -10.31 -3.67 0.93
CA LEU A 127 -8.91 -4.01 1.23
C LEU A 127 -8.46 -3.40 2.56
N LEU A 128 -8.82 -2.14 2.83
CA LEU A 128 -8.52 -1.50 4.11
C LEU A 128 -9.19 -2.23 5.28
N ILE A 129 -10.47 -2.58 5.16
CA ILE A 129 -11.20 -3.37 6.18
C ILE A 129 -10.47 -4.68 6.45
N ASP A 130 -10.18 -5.47 5.40
CA ASP A 130 -9.58 -6.79 5.51
C ASP A 130 -8.19 -6.73 6.16
N LEU A 131 -7.37 -5.73 5.79
CA LEU A 131 -6.05 -5.53 6.36
C LEU A 131 -6.10 -5.05 7.82
N LEU A 132 -6.99 -4.11 8.15
CA LEU A 132 -7.18 -3.64 9.53
C LEU A 132 -7.64 -4.77 10.44
N ASP A 133 -8.60 -5.59 9.99
CA ASP A 133 -9.07 -6.75 10.76
C ASP A 133 -7.97 -7.77 10.99
N ARG A 134 -7.09 -8.01 10.01
CA ARG A 134 -5.94 -8.90 10.16
C ARG A 134 -4.94 -8.38 11.19
N ILE A 135 -4.47 -7.14 11.08
CA ILE A 135 -3.50 -6.60 12.05
C ILE A 135 -4.11 -6.50 13.46
N ARG A 136 -5.43 -6.27 13.57
CA ARG A 136 -6.18 -6.37 14.83
C ARG A 136 -6.14 -7.79 15.40
N ALA A 137 -6.46 -8.79 14.59
CA ALA A 137 -6.47 -10.20 14.99
C ALA A 137 -5.07 -10.72 15.37
N LEU A 138 -4.03 -10.18 14.73
CA LEU A 138 -2.63 -10.45 15.07
C LEU A 138 -2.15 -9.75 16.35
N GLY A 139 -2.96 -8.84 16.91
CA GLY A 139 -2.59 -8.09 18.12
C GLY A 139 -1.42 -7.14 17.89
N VAL A 140 -1.21 -6.68 16.65
CA VAL A 140 -0.16 -5.71 16.33
C VAL A 140 -0.47 -4.41 17.07
N LYS A 141 0.49 -3.94 17.87
CA LYS A 141 0.41 -2.64 18.52
C LYS A 141 0.92 -1.59 17.53
N PRO A 142 0.10 -0.62 17.11
CA PRO A 142 0.56 0.41 16.19
C PRO A 142 1.67 1.26 16.81
N SER A 143 2.62 1.68 15.97
CA SER A 143 3.62 2.66 16.35
C SER A 143 2.98 4.04 16.61
N PRO A 144 3.67 4.93 17.33
CA PRO A 144 3.25 6.33 17.46
C PRO A 144 3.05 7.00 16.11
N GLU A 145 3.93 6.75 15.14
CA GLU A 145 3.88 7.30 13.79
C GLU A 145 2.63 6.80 13.04
N ALA A 146 2.35 5.50 13.11
CA ALA A 146 1.16 4.92 12.50
C ALA A 146 -0.13 5.46 13.12
N ARG A 147 -0.14 5.66 14.44
CA ARG A 147 -1.27 6.26 15.15
C ARG A 147 -1.51 7.70 14.72
N GLU A 148 -0.47 8.51 14.55
CA GLU A 148 -0.62 9.90 14.10
C GLU A 148 -1.11 10.00 12.65
N GLU A 149 -0.63 9.14 11.74
CA GLU A 149 -1.17 9.06 10.37
C GLU A 149 -2.65 8.63 10.39
N ALA A 150 -2.99 7.60 11.18
CA ALA A 150 -4.38 7.15 11.33
C ALA A 150 -5.29 8.24 11.92
N ARG A 151 -4.79 9.02 12.89
CA ARG A 151 -5.48 10.19 13.46
C ARG A 151 -5.77 11.24 12.39
N ALA A 152 -4.80 11.56 11.53
CA ALA A 152 -4.98 12.51 10.44
C ALA A 152 -6.06 12.03 9.46
N VAL A 153 -6.02 10.75 9.07
CA VAL A 153 -7.04 10.11 8.23
C VAL A 153 -8.43 10.20 8.89
N ALA A 154 -8.54 9.85 10.17
CA ALA A 154 -9.80 9.90 10.89
C ALA A 154 -10.38 11.33 10.97
N ALA A 155 -9.52 12.32 11.24
CA ALA A 155 -9.92 13.73 11.28
C ALA A 155 -10.43 14.22 9.91
N ASP A 156 -9.77 13.83 8.83
CA ASP A 156 -10.17 14.17 7.47
C ASP A 156 -11.51 13.54 7.09
N TRP A 157 -11.75 12.28 7.49
CA TRP A 157 -13.02 11.60 7.24
C TRP A 157 -14.18 12.26 8.02
N LYS A 158 -13.95 12.69 9.26
CA LYS A 158 -14.95 13.47 10.03
C LYS A 158 -15.21 14.83 9.38
N ARG A 159 -14.16 15.58 9.01
CA ARG A 159 -14.30 16.92 8.41
C ARG A 159 -15.03 16.87 7.06
N SER A 160 -14.77 15.84 6.27
CA SER A 160 -15.40 15.63 4.97
C SER A 160 -16.81 15.07 5.03
N LYS A 161 -17.37 14.84 6.24
CA LYS A 161 -18.72 14.27 6.43
C LYS A 161 -18.90 12.91 5.75
N ARG A 162 -17.81 12.17 5.57
CA ARG A 162 -17.79 10.84 4.96
C ARG A 162 -18.57 9.82 5.79
N ILE A 163 -18.59 10.02 7.10
CA ILE A 163 -19.14 9.13 8.12
C ILE A 163 -20.33 9.82 8.83
N GLU A 164 -21.36 10.25 8.08
CA GLU A 164 -22.59 10.82 8.65
C GLU A 164 -23.73 9.80 8.78
N GLU A 165 -24.67 10.05 9.69
CA GLU A 165 -25.76 9.16 10.14
C GLU A 165 -26.76 8.75 9.03
N GLN A 166 -26.77 9.45 7.90
CA GLN A 166 -27.55 9.13 6.69
C GLN A 166 -26.74 8.44 5.59
N SER A 167 -25.51 8.05 5.89
CA SER A 167 -24.57 7.46 4.93
C SER A 167 -25.04 6.08 4.47
N LEU A 168 -25.31 5.99 3.16
CA LEU A 168 -25.53 4.76 2.39
C LEU A 168 -24.29 3.83 2.39
N PHE A 169 -23.24 4.11 3.16
CA PHE A 169 -21.91 3.50 3.03
C PHE A 169 -21.49 2.70 4.28
N LYS A 170 -22.21 1.60 4.55
CA LYS A 170 -21.90 0.66 5.65
C LYS A 170 -20.42 0.27 5.74
N ASN A 171 -19.76 0.06 4.60
CA ASN A 171 -18.34 -0.33 4.57
C ASN A 171 -17.41 0.80 5.00
N GLU A 172 -17.69 2.06 4.64
CA GLU A 172 -16.81 3.17 5.03
C GLU A 172 -16.88 3.42 6.53
N THR A 173 -18.07 3.31 7.12
CA THR A 173 -18.24 3.38 8.57
C THR A 173 -17.57 2.19 9.29
N ILE A 174 -17.64 0.97 8.73
CA ILE A 174 -16.89 -0.18 9.26
C ILE A 174 -15.37 0.08 9.20
N ALA A 175 -14.86 0.55 8.06
CA ALA A 175 -13.45 0.88 7.90
C ALA A 175 -13.00 1.94 8.91
N PHE A 176 -13.84 2.96 9.15
CA PHE A 176 -13.59 4.00 10.13
C PHE A 176 -13.54 3.44 11.55
N LEU A 177 -14.49 2.59 11.94
CA LEU A 177 -14.52 1.98 13.26
C LEU A 177 -13.31 1.06 13.48
N LEU A 178 -12.92 0.27 12.48
CA LEU A 178 -11.70 -0.54 12.55
C LEU A 178 -10.44 0.32 12.69
N LEU A 179 -10.35 1.43 11.95
CA LEU A 179 -9.26 2.39 12.07
C LEU A 179 -9.20 2.94 13.51
N VAL A 180 -10.34 3.35 14.07
CA VAL A 180 -10.42 3.86 15.44
C VAL A 180 -10.01 2.81 16.47
N GLY A 181 -10.43 1.56 16.29
CA GLY A 181 -10.11 0.46 17.21
C GLY A 181 -8.65 0.03 17.15
N VAL A 182 -8.13 -0.23 15.95
CA VAL A 182 -6.75 -0.66 15.75
C VAL A 182 -5.77 0.37 16.30
N PHE A 183 -5.99 1.65 16.00
CA PHE A 183 -5.08 2.73 16.37
C PHE A 183 -5.41 3.41 17.71
N GLY A 184 -6.44 2.95 18.42
CA GLY A 184 -6.83 3.44 19.73
C GLY A 184 -7.24 4.91 19.75
N LEU A 185 -8.04 5.32 18.76
CA LEU A 185 -8.41 6.73 18.49
C LEU A 185 -9.76 7.15 19.10
N VAL A 186 -10.30 6.40 20.06
CA VAL A 186 -11.67 6.63 20.59
C VAL A 186 -11.86 8.07 21.09
N GLU A 187 -10.95 8.57 21.92
CA GLU A 187 -11.02 9.95 22.43
C GLU A 187 -10.82 10.99 21.31
N ASP A 188 -9.97 10.66 20.34
CA ASP A 188 -9.62 11.52 19.21
C ASP A 188 -10.81 11.75 18.26
N VAL A 189 -11.75 10.80 18.22
CA VAL A 189 -12.99 10.89 17.44
C VAL A 189 -14.20 11.31 18.26
N GLY A 190 -14.01 11.89 19.45
CA GLY A 190 -15.09 12.45 20.27
C GLY A 190 -15.64 11.51 21.34
N GLY A 191 -14.88 10.48 21.70
CA GLY A 191 -15.13 9.60 22.83
C GLY A 191 -16.06 8.42 22.52
N ALA A 192 -16.21 7.54 23.50
CA ALA A 192 -16.97 6.30 23.38
C ALA A 192 -18.40 6.51 22.88
N ALA A 193 -19.11 7.55 23.33
CA ALA A 193 -20.50 7.82 22.93
C ALA A 193 -20.66 7.97 21.40
N GLN A 194 -19.80 8.78 20.75
CA GLN A 194 -19.87 8.98 19.29
C GLN A 194 -19.54 7.70 18.54
N VAL A 195 -18.56 6.92 19.02
CA VAL A 195 -18.21 5.62 18.43
C VAL A 195 -19.38 4.65 18.52
N LEU A 196 -20.09 4.63 19.65
CA LEU A 196 -21.26 3.78 19.88
C LEU A 196 -22.41 4.12 18.93
N ASP A 197 -22.72 5.40 18.76
CA ASP A 197 -23.76 5.84 17.83
C ASP A 197 -23.45 5.35 16.40
N LEU A 198 -22.18 5.44 15.98
CA LEU A 198 -21.73 4.90 14.70
C LEU A 198 -21.89 3.39 14.62
N VAL A 199 -21.53 2.63 15.65
CA VAL A 199 -21.72 1.17 15.69
C VAL A 199 -23.21 0.83 15.57
N VAL A 200 -24.08 1.51 16.31
CA VAL A 200 -25.54 1.29 16.26
C VAL A 200 -26.09 1.60 14.86
N SER A 201 -25.58 2.64 14.19
CA SER A 201 -26.02 3.05 12.86
C SER A 201 -25.79 1.98 11.76
N ILE A 202 -24.76 1.13 11.92
CA ILE A 202 -24.39 0.12 10.91
C ILE A 202 -24.80 -1.31 11.27
N SER A 203 -25.26 -1.55 12.49
CA SER A 203 -25.44 -2.91 13.03
C SER A 203 -26.87 -3.44 12.92
N SER A 204 -27.03 -4.69 12.48
CA SER A 204 -28.00 -5.60 13.11
C SER A 204 -27.36 -6.15 14.39
N ARG A 205 -28.14 -6.40 15.46
CA ARG A 205 -27.67 -6.63 16.85
C ARG A 205 -26.51 -7.63 17.04
N GLU A 206 -26.28 -8.59 16.14
CA GLU A 206 -25.21 -9.59 16.26
C GLU A 206 -23.81 -9.07 15.88
N ARG A 207 -23.68 -8.24 14.83
CA ARG A 207 -22.36 -7.70 14.41
C ARG A 207 -21.83 -6.58 15.30
N ALA A 208 -22.71 -5.92 16.06
CA ALA A 208 -22.32 -4.91 17.03
C ALA A 208 -21.32 -5.51 18.04
N VAL A 209 -21.63 -6.68 18.60
CA VAL A 209 -20.86 -7.29 19.70
C VAL A 209 -19.38 -7.50 19.34
N GLU A 210 -19.08 -7.99 18.13
CA GLU A 210 -17.70 -8.20 17.66
C GLU A 210 -16.92 -6.90 17.53
N ILE A 211 -17.57 -5.84 17.03
CA ILE A 211 -16.96 -4.51 16.88
C ILE A 211 -16.70 -3.87 18.25
N PHE A 212 -17.64 -3.98 19.19
CA PHE A 212 -17.47 -3.50 20.57
C PHE A 212 -16.28 -4.16 21.27
N LEU A 213 -16.15 -5.48 21.14
CA LEU A 213 -15.02 -6.25 21.68
C LEU A 213 -13.69 -5.80 21.05
N GLY A 214 -13.68 -5.57 19.73
CA GLY A 214 -12.50 -5.07 19.01
C GLY A 214 -12.11 -3.64 19.40
N LEU A 215 -13.07 -2.82 19.86
CA LEU A 215 -12.85 -1.44 20.31
C LEU A 215 -12.51 -1.33 21.81
N GLY A 216 -12.57 -2.44 22.56
CA GLY A 216 -12.38 -2.43 24.01
C GLY A 216 -13.48 -1.70 24.78
N LEU A 217 -14.69 -1.59 24.21
CA LEU A 217 -15.84 -0.91 24.83
C LEU A 217 -16.67 -1.87 25.68
N ASP A 218 -17.12 -1.40 26.84
CA ASP A 218 -17.93 -2.17 27.79
C ASP A 218 -19.38 -2.30 27.31
N LEU A 219 -19.78 -3.51 26.87
CA LEU A 219 -21.14 -3.75 26.35
C LEU A 219 -22.22 -3.47 27.39
N ASP A 220 -22.01 -3.81 28.66
CA ASP A 220 -23.04 -3.73 29.71
C ASP A 220 -23.37 -2.29 30.10
N LYS A 221 -22.43 -1.36 29.89
CA LYS A 221 -22.65 0.08 30.14
C LYS A 221 -23.36 0.79 28.99
N HIS A 222 -23.33 0.21 27.79
CA HIS A 222 -23.63 0.93 26.56
C HIS A 222 -24.73 0.30 25.70
N LEU A 223 -25.08 -0.98 25.90
CA LEU A 223 -26.28 -1.58 25.35
C LEU A 223 -27.36 -1.61 26.45
N PRO A 224 -28.42 -0.78 26.38
CA PRO A 224 -29.52 -0.90 27.31
C PRO A 224 -30.13 -2.30 27.15
N GLY A 225 -30.02 -3.11 28.21
CA GLY A 225 -30.46 -4.49 28.23
C GLY A 225 -31.89 -4.64 27.74
N ARG A 226 -32.16 -5.72 27.00
CA ARG A 226 -33.52 -6.16 26.67
C ARG A 226 -34.36 -6.15 27.95
N ARG A 227 -35.30 -5.22 28.05
CA ARG A 227 -36.56 -5.45 28.75
C ARG A 227 -37.64 -5.65 27.70
#